data_AF-A0A7M7P182-F1
#
_entry.id   AF-A0A7M7P182-F1
#
_cell.length_a   1.000
_cell.length_b   1.000
_cell.length_c   1.000
_cell.angle_alpha   90.00
_cell.angle_beta   90.00
_cell.angle_gamma   90.00
#
_symmetry.space_group_name_H-M   'P 1'
#
loop_
_entity.id
_entity.type
_entity.pdbx_description
1 polymer ?
#
loop_
_entity_poly.entity_id
_entity_poly.type
_entity_poly.pdbx_seq_one_letter_code
_entity_poly.pdbx_strand_id
1 'polypeptide(L)'
;RDLPSPETGGESFLVRGSYLYYHYACDGFKDQGWGCGYRTMQSLCSHIRIAKETAGEGSSKGCCGDEPTLREIQEALVAMQDKPESFVGSREWIGSFEVSLCLDYFHDVSGKIIHLSSGDDIPGIVPDLIQHFKTLGTPIMMGGDSDASSKGIFGVHLGATHSYLLIKDPHFTGHATVEELIHKEWVSWKRSDSFMATSFYNLCLPQFSSASDR
;
A
#
# COMPACT_ATOMS: atom_id res chain seq x y z
N ARG A 1 -12.72 10.51 1.47
CA ARG A 1 -13.06 11.43 0.36
C ARG A 1 -13.02 12.90 0.83
N ASP A 2 -12.66 13.13 2.08
CA ASP A 2 -12.83 14.40 2.79
C ASP A 2 -11.49 15.11 3.06
N LEU A 3 -10.39 14.60 2.49
CA LEU A 3 -9.08 15.24 2.61
C LEU A 3 -9.00 16.37 1.57
N PRO A 4 -8.78 17.63 1.98
CA PRO A 4 -8.64 18.74 1.04
C PRO A 4 -7.42 18.56 0.14
N SER A 5 -7.47 19.14 -1.06
CA SER A 5 -6.32 19.20 -1.95
C SER A 5 -5.16 19.95 -1.28
N PRO A 6 -3.90 19.52 -1.48
CA PRO A 6 -2.75 20.12 -0.82
C PRO A 6 -2.34 21.47 -1.43
N GLU A 7 -2.78 21.74 -2.66
CA GLU A 7 -2.55 22.98 -3.39
C GLU A 7 -3.87 23.45 -4.02
N THR A 8 -4.04 24.77 -4.19
CA THR A 8 -5.21 25.33 -4.88
C THR A 8 -5.02 25.19 -6.39
N GLY A 9 -5.98 24.56 -7.06
CA GLY A 9 -5.84 24.18 -8.47
C GLY A 9 -5.08 22.85 -8.63
N GLY A 10 -4.89 22.41 -9.88
CA GLY A 10 -4.28 21.12 -10.17
C GLY A 10 -5.27 19.96 -10.28
N GLU A 11 -4.73 18.75 -10.47
CA GLU A 11 -5.50 17.53 -10.71
C GLU A 11 -5.07 16.43 -9.75
N SER A 12 -6.04 15.68 -9.20
CA SER A 12 -5.78 14.57 -8.31
C SER A 12 -6.18 13.25 -8.96
N PHE A 13 -5.27 12.27 -8.91
CA PHE A 13 -5.48 10.90 -9.38
C PHE A 13 -5.42 9.99 -8.17
N LEU A 14 -6.53 9.39 -7.80
CA LEU A 14 -6.66 8.60 -6.58
C LEU A 14 -6.91 7.13 -6.89
N VAL A 15 -6.72 6.30 -5.87
CA VAL A 15 -7.24 4.92 -5.88
C VAL A 15 -8.73 4.94 -6.22
N ARG A 16 -9.14 4.07 -7.13
CA ARG A 16 -10.55 3.86 -7.49
C ARG A 16 -11.14 2.75 -6.62
N GLY A 17 -12.46 2.75 -6.44
CA GLY A 17 -13.12 1.75 -5.60
C GLY A 17 -12.85 1.91 -4.09
N SER A 18 -13.23 0.88 -3.35
CA SER A 18 -13.15 0.84 -1.89
C SER A 18 -11.94 0.04 -1.42
N TYR A 19 -11.52 0.28 -0.19
CA TYR A 19 -10.46 -0.43 0.51
C TYR A 19 -10.65 -0.21 2.02
N LEU A 20 -9.99 -1.03 2.82
CA LEU A 20 -9.88 -0.88 4.27
C LEU A 20 -8.53 -0.27 4.65
N TYR A 21 -8.48 0.42 5.79
CA TYR A 21 -7.25 0.96 6.36
C TYR A 21 -6.74 0.02 7.45
N TYR A 22 -5.79 -0.83 7.07
CA TYR A 22 -5.10 -1.72 8.00
C TYR A 22 -3.92 -1.00 8.65
N HIS A 23 -3.80 -1.15 9.97
CA HIS A 23 -2.79 -0.48 10.79
C HIS A 23 -2.38 -1.37 11.97
N TYR A 24 -1.40 -0.94 12.76
CA TYR A 24 -0.93 -1.73 13.90
C TYR A 24 -2.06 -2.12 14.87
N ALA A 25 -2.03 -3.39 15.27
CA ALA A 25 -2.96 -4.02 16.20
C ALA A 25 -4.46 -3.85 15.88
N CYS A 26 -4.84 -3.56 14.64
CA CYS A 26 -6.24 -3.42 14.24
C CYS A 26 -7.04 -4.73 14.40
N ASP A 27 -6.38 -5.88 14.37
CA ASP A 27 -6.93 -7.23 14.58
C ASP A 27 -6.57 -7.82 15.97
N GLY A 28 -6.05 -7.00 16.88
CA GLY A 28 -5.61 -7.41 18.22
C GLY A 28 -4.22 -8.06 18.28
N PHE A 29 -3.57 -8.30 17.14
CA PHE A 29 -2.20 -8.84 17.11
C PHE A 29 -1.15 -7.73 17.33
N LYS A 30 -0.15 -7.98 18.17
CA LYS A 30 0.86 -6.96 18.55
C LYS A 30 2.03 -6.94 17.58
N ASP A 31 1.89 -6.15 16.52
CA ASP A 31 2.85 -6.03 15.42
C ASP A 31 3.58 -4.68 15.36
N GLN A 32 3.48 -3.86 16.40
CA GLN A 32 4.19 -2.59 16.47
C GLN A 32 5.71 -2.79 16.30
N GLY A 33 6.29 -1.99 15.40
CA GLY A 33 7.73 -1.97 15.12
C GLY A 33 8.20 -2.95 14.04
N TRP A 34 7.32 -3.80 13.50
CA TRP A 34 7.71 -4.75 12.44
C TRP A 34 6.59 -5.09 11.44
N GLY A 35 5.33 -4.89 11.82
CA GLY A 35 4.16 -5.27 11.01
C GLY A 35 3.79 -4.36 9.85
N CYS A 36 4.49 -3.23 9.65
CA CYS A 36 3.98 -2.16 8.77
C CYS A 36 3.83 -2.62 7.32
N GLY A 37 4.77 -3.43 6.82
CA GLY A 37 4.68 -4.04 5.49
C GLY A 37 3.45 -4.94 5.34
N TYR A 38 3.15 -5.74 6.37
CA TYR A 38 1.97 -6.60 6.39
C TYR A 38 0.66 -5.80 6.39
N ARG A 39 0.57 -4.73 7.18
CA ARG A 39 -0.64 -3.88 7.24
C ARG A 39 -0.87 -3.08 5.96
N THR A 40 0.20 -2.57 5.34
CA THR A 40 0.10 -1.99 4.00
C THR A 40 -0.39 -3.03 3.00
N MET A 41 0.16 -4.24 3.02
CA MET A 41 -0.29 -5.35 2.16
C MET A 41 -1.77 -5.67 2.37
N GLN A 42 -2.25 -5.80 3.61
CA GLN A 42 -3.66 -6.06 3.90
C GLN A 42 -4.57 -4.96 3.32
N SER A 43 -4.15 -3.69 3.37
CA SER A 43 -4.88 -2.60 2.72
C SER A 43 -4.96 -2.79 1.19
N LEU A 44 -3.87 -3.23 0.55
CA LEU A 44 -3.84 -3.56 -0.88
C LEU A 44 -4.74 -4.77 -1.21
N CYS A 45 -4.65 -5.85 -0.42
CA CYS A 45 -5.49 -7.04 -0.55
C CYS A 45 -6.98 -6.69 -0.44
N SER A 46 -7.36 -5.84 0.54
CA SER A 46 -8.74 -5.42 0.73
C SER A 46 -9.31 -4.70 -0.49
N HIS A 47 -8.48 -3.88 -1.14
CA HIS A 47 -8.88 -3.18 -2.36
C HIS A 47 -9.20 -4.17 -3.49
N ILE A 48 -8.30 -5.11 -3.74
CA ILE A 48 -8.45 -6.13 -4.79
C ILE A 48 -9.65 -7.03 -4.49
N ARG A 49 -9.78 -7.49 -3.24
CA ARG A 49 -10.90 -8.34 -2.79
C ARG A 49 -12.24 -7.65 -3.01
N ILE A 50 -12.42 -6.43 -2.48
CA ILE A 50 -13.68 -5.68 -2.61
C ILE A 50 -14.00 -5.42 -4.09
N ALA A 51 -13.00 -5.11 -4.92
CA ALA A 51 -13.20 -4.92 -6.35
C ALA A 51 -13.67 -6.21 -7.05
N LYS A 52 -13.06 -7.37 -6.76
CA LYS A 52 -13.48 -8.68 -7.29
C LYS A 52 -14.90 -9.05 -6.86
N GLU A 53 -15.20 -8.88 -5.57
CA GLU A 53 -16.54 -9.11 -5.02
C GLU A 53 -17.60 -8.24 -5.70
N THR A 54 -17.30 -6.96 -5.92
CA THR A 54 -18.19 -6.02 -6.61
C THR A 54 -18.41 -6.41 -8.07
N ALA A 55 -17.41 -6.98 -8.73
CA ALA A 55 -17.49 -7.48 -10.10
C ALA A 55 -18.17 -8.86 -10.22
N GLY A 56 -18.53 -9.50 -9.11
CA GLY A 56 -19.07 -10.87 -9.10
C GLY A 56 -18.02 -11.94 -9.43
N GLU A 57 -16.74 -11.59 -9.37
CA GLU A 57 -15.63 -12.53 -9.47
C GLU A 57 -15.49 -13.24 -8.12
N GLY A 58 -15.40 -14.58 -8.13
CA GLY A 58 -15.36 -15.39 -6.91
C GLY A 58 -14.24 -14.98 -5.95
N SER A 59 -14.42 -15.28 -4.66
CA SER A 59 -13.46 -14.94 -3.59
C SER A 59 -12.06 -15.48 -3.89
N SER A 60 -11.05 -14.64 -3.64
CA SER A 60 -9.63 -15.01 -3.62
C SER A 60 -9.36 -16.20 -2.68
N LYS A 61 -8.25 -16.91 -2.94
CA LYS A 61 -7.78 -17.99 -2.06
C LYS A 61 -7.39 -17.39 -0.70
N GLY A 62 -8.24 -17.60 0.30
CA GLY A 62 -8.05 -17.13 1.67
C GLY A 62 -9.25 -17.56 2.52
N CYS A 63 -9.04 -17.80 3.81
CA CYS A 63 -10.12 -18.20 4.72
C CYS A 63 -11.22 -17.13 4.75
N CYS A 64 -12.45 -17.54 4.44
CA CYS A 64 -13.68 -16.85 4.86
C CYS A 64 -13.75 -15.33 4.62
N GLY A 65 -13.44 -14.84 3.40
CA GLY A 65 -13.78 -13.45 3.01
C GLY A 65 -12.98 -12.32 3.67
N ASP A 66 -12.00 -12.64 4.50
CA ASP A 66 -11.12 -11.68 5.19
C ASP A 66 -9.73 -11.60 4.51
N GLU A 67 -8.98 -10.53 4.79
CA GLU A 67 -7.58 -10.36 4.37
C GLU A 67 -6.65 -11.36 5.08
N PRO A 68 -5.58 -11.84 4.43
CA PRO A 68 -4.67 -12.80 5.04
C PRO A 68 -4.04 -12.22 6.32
N THR A 69 -4.02 -13.02 7.37
CA THR A 69 -3.35 -12.70 8.64
C THR A 69 -1.84 -12.59 8.44
N LEU A 70 -1.15 -11.91 9.36
CA LEU A 70 0.32 -11.82 9.34
C LEU A 70 0.98 -13.20 9.28
N ARG A 71 0.41 -14.19 9.97
CA ARG A 71 0.89 -15.56 9.98
C ARG A 71 0.67 -16.25 8.62
N GLU A 72 -0.50 -16.12 8.01
CA GLU A 72 -0.76 -16.69 6.68
C GLU A 72 0.16 -16.06 5.62
N ILE A 73 0.48 -14.77 5.74
CA ILE A 73 1.46 -14.10 4.87
C ILE A 73 2.85 -14.74 5.04
N GLN A 74 3.28 -14.97 6.28
CA GLN A 74 4.56 -15.66 6.54
C GLN A 74 4.56 -17.09 5.99
N GLU A 75 3.47 -17.84 6.19
CA GLU A 75 3.31 -19.21 5.69
C GLU A 75 3.32 -19.25 4.16
N ALA A 76 2.71 -18.26 3.48
CA ALA A 76 2.75 -18.13 2.02
C ALA A 76 4.18 -17.89 1.51
N LEU A 77 4.95 -17.01 2.15
CA LEU A 77 6.35 -16.74 1.78
C LEU A 77 7.24 -17.98 1.95
N VAL A 78 6.99 -18.79 2.98
CA VAL A 78 7.67 -20.08 3.15
C VAL A 78 7.22 -21.09 2.10
N ALA A 79 5.92 -21.17 1.81
CA ALA A 79 5.38 -22.08 0.78
C ALA A 79 5.94 -21.78 -0.62
N MET A 80 6.21 -20.51 -0.92
CA MET A 80 6.86 -20.05 -2.14
C MET A 80 8.39 -20.18 -2.13
N GLN A 81 8.97 -20.70 -1.04
CA GLN A 81 10.42 -20.85 -0.84
C GLN A 81 11.21 -19.54 -0.87
N ASP A 82 10.55 -18.41 -0.63
CA ASP A 82 11.20 -17.10 -0.49
C ASP A 82 11.85 -16.94 0.89
N LYS A 83 11.24 -17.52 1.93
CA LYS A 83 11.71 -17.47 3.32
C LYS A 83 11.90 -18.88 3.91
N PRO A 84 12.81 -19.05 4.90
CA PRO A 84 12.97 -20.31 5.62
C PRO A 84 11.78 -20.59 6.55
N GLU A 85 11.57 -21.85 6.96
CA GLU A 85 10.49 -22.23 7.88
C GLU A 85 10.49 -21.46 9.21
N SER A 86 11.68 -21.03 9.69
CA SER A 86 11.82 -20.22 10.90
C SER A 86 11.18 -18.83 10.81
N PHE A 87 10.82 -18.38 9.60
CA PHE A 87 10.16 -17.11 9.36
C PHE A 87 8.71 -17.11 9.89
N VAL A 88 8.04 -18.26 9.89
CA VAL A 88 6.67 -18.39 10.42
C VAL A 88 6.67 -18.21 11.94
N GLY A 89 5.88 -17.25 12.42
CA GLY A 89 5.84 -16.86 13.83
C GLY A 89 6.97 -15.92 14.25
N SER A 90 7.87 -15.53 13.33
CA SER A 90 8.87 -14.50 13.58
C SER A 90 8.25 -13.10 13.66
N ARG A 91 9.09 -12.13 14.03
CA ARG A 91 8.76 -10.69 13.98
C ARG A 91 9.57 -9.95 12.93
N GLU A 92 9.97 -10.66 11.88
CA GLU A 92 10.71 -10.06 10.78
C GLU A 92 9.76 -9.20 9.92
N TRP A 93 10.31 -8.15 9.32
CA TRP A 93 9.58 -7.25 8.43
C TRP A 93 9.51 -7.82 7.02
N ILE A 94 8.56 -7.34 6.22
CA ILE A 94 8.46 -7.63 4.78
C ILE A 94 8.49 -6.33 3.98
N GLY A 95 9.05 -6.40 2.77
CA GLY A 95 9.16 -5.27 1.85
C GLY A 95 8.26 -5.41 0.64
N SER A 96 8.44 -4.48 -0.30
CA SER A 96 7.63 -4.38 -1.52
C SER A 96 7.77 -5.62 -2.42
N PHE A 97 8.91 -6.31 -2.37
CA PHE A 97 9.11 -7.55 -3.12
C PHE A 97 8.29 -8.70 -2.55
N GLU A 98 8.40 -8.99 -1.25
CA GLU A 98 7.59 -10.01 -0.59
C GLU A 98 6.09 -9.76 -0.76
N VAL A 99 5.68 -8.48 -0.70
CA VAL A 99 4.28 -8.11 -0.96
C VAL A 99 3.88 -8.40 -2.40
N SER A 100 4.74 -8.16 -3.40
CA SER A 100 4.44 -8.53 -4.78
C SER A 100 4.22 -10.04 -4.96
N LEU A 101 5.00 -10.88 -4.27
CA LEU A 101 4.84 -12.34 -4.28
C LEU A 101 3.51 -12.74 -3.64
N CYS A 102 3.17 -12.14 -2.51
CA CYS A 102 1.95 -12.49 -1.80
C CYS A 102 0.68 -12.02 -2.53
N LEU A 103 0.71 -10.87 -3.21
CA LEU A 103 -0.42 -10.43 -4.05
C LEU A 103 -0.71 -11.44 -5.16
N ASP A 104 0.34 -11.98 -5.79
CA ASP A 104 0.21 -13.04 -6.78
C ASP A 104 -0.34 -14.33 -6.15
N TYR A 105 0.23 -14.75 -5.02
CA TYR A 105 -0.19 -15.96 -4.31
C TYR A 105 -1.67 -15.95 -3.89
N PHE A 106 -2.14 -14.86 -3.26
CA PHE A 106 -3.49 -14.79 -2.71
C PHE A 106 -4.54 -14.37 -3.74
N HIS A 107 -4.17 -13.49 -4.68
CA HIS A 107 -5.13 -12.85 -5.58
C HIS A 107 -4.86 -13.05 -7.07
N ASP A 108 -3.81 -13.75 -7.49
CA ASP A 108 -3.42 -13.87 -8.90
C ASP A 108 -3.20 -12.48 -9.55
N VAL A 109 -2.56 -11.58 -8.78
CA VAL A 109 -2.27 -10.21 -9.18
C VAL A 109 -0.77 -9.96 -9.12
N SER A 110 -0.15 -9.77 -10.29
CA SER A 110 1.26 -9.39 -10.37
C SER A 110 1.53 -7.99 -9.81
N GLY A 111 2.67 -7.81 -9.13
CA GLY A 111 3.15 -6.51 -8.67
C GLY A 111 4.32 -6.01 -9.51
N LYS A 112 4.20 -4.84 -10.14
CA LYS A 112 5.33 -4.17 -10.80
C LYS A 112 6.19 -3.50 -9.73
N ILE A 113 7.48 -3.84 -9.68
CA ILE A 113 8.44 -3.19 -8.77
C ILE A 113 9.11 -1.99 -9.46
N ILE A 114 9.15 -0.86 -8.76
CA ILE A 114 9.97 0.30 -9.12
C ILE A 114 10.97 0.52 -7.99
N HIS A 115 12.26 0.48 -8.31
CA HIS A 115 13.34 0.77 -7.39
C HIS A 115 13.85 2.19 -7.61
N LEU A 116 13.96 2.94 -6.52
CA LEU A 116 14.53 4.29 -6.47
C LEU A 116 15.72 4.26 -5.51
N SER A 117 16.86 4.78 -5.95
CA SER A 117 18.08 4.84 -5.15
C SER A 117 18.06 5.95 -4.09
N SER A 118 17.24 6.98 -4.30
CA SER A 118 17.13 8.16 -3.45
C SER A 118 15.68 8.63 -3.38
N GLY A 119 15.30 9.28 -2.26
CA GLY A 119 14.05 10.03 -2.17
C GLY A 119 13.93 11.17 -3.19
N ASP A 120 15.07 11.70 -3.66
CA ASP A 120 15.10 12.75 -4.70
C ASP A 120 14.67 12.23 -6.09
N ASP A 121 14.62 10.91 -6.26
CA ASP A 121 14.18 10.28 -7.51
C ASP A 121 12.64 10.18 -7.60
N ILE A 122 11.91 10.36 -6.48
CA ILE A 122 10.45 10.23 -6.41
C ILE A 122 9.71 11.21 -7.36
N PRO A 123 10.08 12.51 -7.44
CA PRO A 123 9.47 13.42 -8.41
C PRO A 123 9.56 12.91 -9.86
N GLY A 124 10.63 12.19 -10.21
CA GLY A 124 10.86 11.66 -11.56
C GLY A 124 9.85 10.60 -11.98
N ILE A 125 9.28 9.85 -11.03
CA ILE A 125 8.29 8.79 -11.31
C ILE A 125 6.83 9.25 -11.17
N VAL A 126 6.59 10.51 -10.79
CA VAL A 126 5.23 11.06 -10.66
C VAL A 126 4.38 10.85 -11.92
N PRO A 127 4.89 11.06 -13.15
CA PRO A 127 4.13 10.75 -14.37
C PRO A 127 3.69 9.29 -14.48
N ASP A 128 4.55 8.35 -14.10
CA ASP A 128 4.25 6.91 -14.11
C ASP A 128 3.17 6.56 -13.07
N LEU A 129 3.25 7.17 -11.88
CA LEU A 129 2.24 7.01 -10.83
C LEU A 129 0.88 7.56 -11.27
N ILE A 130 0.86 8.74 -11.91
CA ILE A 130 -0.37 9.30 -12.50
C ILE A 130 -0.96 8.33 -13.52
N GLN A 131 -0.14 7.80 -14.42
CA GLN A 131 -0.60 6.85 -15.42
C GLN A 131 -1.16 5.58 -14.77
N HIS A 132 -0.51 5.05 -13.73
CA HIS A 132 -0.98 3.90 -12.95
C HIS A 132 -2.37 4.16 -12.33
N PHE A 133 -2.57 5.32 -11.68
CA PHE A 133 -3.87 5.64 -11.10
C PHE A 133 -4.95 5.88 -12.17
N LYS A 134 -4.58 6.40 -13.34
CA LYS A 134 -5.49 6.56 -14.49
C LYS A 134 -5.91 5.23 -15.11
N THR A 135 -5.00 4.27 -15.25
CA THR A 135 -5.28 3.01 -15.96
C THR A 135 -5.80 1.93 -15.02
N LEU A 136 -5.17 1.74 -13.87
CA LEU A 136 -5.45 0.66 -12.93
C LEU A 136 -6.18 1.19 -11.68
N GLY A 137 -5.68 2.27 -11.09
CA GLY A 137 -6.32 2.87 -9.91
C GLY A 137 -6.16 2.06 -8.62
N THR A 138 -5.16 1.18 -8.54
CA THR A 138 -4.87 0.36 -7.35
C THR A 138 -3.93 1.07 -6.37
N PRO A 139 -4.03 0.83 -5.05
CA PRO A 139 -3.09 1.37 -4.07
C PRO A 139 -1.70 0.76 -4.26
N ILE A 140 -0.67 1.53 -3.92
CA ILE A 140 0.74 1.17 -4.14
C ILE A 140 1.41 1.04 -2.78
N MET A 141 2.16 -0.04 -2.57
CA MET A 141 3.04 -0.13 -1.40
C MET A 141 4.35 0.61 -1.67
N MET A 142 4.85 1.34 -0.68
CA MET A 142 6.18 1.95 -0.66
C MET A 142 6.92 1.45 0.58
N GLY A 143 8.04 0.77 0.38
CA GLY A 143 8.98 0.40 1.43
C GLY A 143 10.26 1.21 1.30
N GLY A 144 10.85 1.61 2.43
CA GLY A 144 12.14 2.30 2.50
C GLY A 144 13.05 1.66 3.55
N ASP A 145 14.34 1.96 3.44
CA ASP A 145 15.39 1.40 4.30
C ASP A 145 15.50 2.14 5.63
N SER A 146 15.93 3.40 5.57
CA SER A 146 16.32 4.21 6.72
C SER A 146 15.13 4.80 7.47
N ASP A 147 13.97 4.92 6.81
CA ASP A 147 12.72 5.28 7.46
C ASP A 147 12.01 4.05 8.06
N ALA A 148 12.47 2.82 7.76
CA ALA A 148 11.98 1.51 8.24
C ALA A 148 10.44 1.39 8.29
N SER A 149 9.74 2.18 7.48
CA SER A 149 8.31 2.39 7.62
C SER A 149 7.68 2.21 6.26
N SER A 150 7.17 1.00 6.03
CA SER A 150 6.25 0.78 4.92
C SER A 150 5.07 1.74 5.03
N LYS A 151 4.73 2.35 3.91
CA LYS A 151 3.57 3.22 3.74
C LYS A 151 2.84 2.81 2.47
N GLY A 152 1.59 3.23 2.35
CA GLY A 152 0.87 3.12 1.08
C GLY A 152 0.73 4.47 0.38
N ILE A 153 0.87 4.48 -0.93
CA ILE A 153 0.50 5.62 -1.79
C ILE A 153 -0.89 5.34 -2.36
N PHE A 154 -1.84 6.23 -2.07
CA PHE A 154 -3.25 6.11 -2.44
C PHE A 154 -3.70 7.17 -3.44
N GLY A 155 -2.75 7.96 -3.95
CA GLY A 155 -3.01 8.93 -4.99
C GLY A 155 -1.85 9.88 -5.21
N VAL A 156 -2.00 10.67 -6.26
CA VAL A 156 -1.08 11.73 -6.66
C VAL A 156 -1.89 13.00 -6.87
N HIS A 157 -1.36 14.12 -6.43
CA HIS A 157 -1.88 15.44 -6.78
C HIS A 157 -0.80 16.19 -7.56
N LEU A 158 -1.13 16.63 -8.77
CA LEU A 158 -0.29 17.48 -9.59
C LEU A 158 -0.80 18.92 -9.47
N GLY A 159 -0.14 19.70 -8.61
CA GLY A 159 -0.39 21.12 -8.41
C GLY A 159 0.27 21.98 -9.49
N ALA A 160 0.12 23.30 -9.39
CA ALA A 160 0.76 24.24 -10.31
C ALA A 160 2.26 24.36 -10.02
N THR A 161 2.66 24.21 -8.76
CA THR A 161 4.03 24.38 -8.30
C THR A 161 4.69 23.06 -7.87
N HIS A 162 3.93 22.18 -7.22
CA HIS A 162 4.46 20.95 -6.66
C HIS A 162 3.61 19.74 -7.02
N SER A 163 4.22 18.56 -6.94
CA SER A 163 3.51 17.28 -6.92
C SER A 163 3.50 16.69 -5.53
N TYR A 164 2.43 15.96 -5.22
CA TYR A 164 2.20 15.38 -3.90
C TYR A 164 1.77 13.93 -4.02
N LEU A 165 2.16 13.12 -3.05
CA LEU A 165 1.70 11.75 -2.88
C LEU A 165 0.72 11.70 -1.69
N LEU A 166 -0.43 11.06 -1.87
CA LEU A 166 -1.35 10.79 -0.78
C LEU A 166 -0.85 9.56 -0.03
N ILE A 167 -0.29 9.79 1.15
CA ILE A 167 0.33 8.77 1.97
C ILE A 167 -0.67 8.27 3.02
N LYS A 168 -0.70 6.96 3.17
CA LYS A 168 -1.33 6.29 4.32
C LYS A 168 -0.29 5.56 5.11
N ASP A 169 -0.20 5.93 6.37
CA ASP A 169 0.78 5.41 7.30
C ASP A 169 0.13 4.32 8.16
N PRO A 170 0.60 3.06 8.12
CA PRO A 170 0.01 1.96 8.88
C PRO A 170 0.45 1.91 10.36
N HIS A 171 1.29 2.83 10.83
CA HIS A 171 1.83 2.79 12.21
C HIS A 171 0.84 3.31 13.26
N PHE A 172 -0.33 3.80 12.83
CA PHE A 172 -1.38 4.21 13.75
C PHE A 172 -1.73 3.07 14.72
N THR A 173 -1.87 3.41 15.99
CA THR A 173 -2.32 2.50 17.04
C THR A 173 -3.47 3.18 17.79
N GLY A 174 -4.58 2.47 17.92
CA GLY A 174 -5.78 2.97 18.59
C GLY A 174 -7.05 2.70 17.79
N HIS A 175 -8.11 3.41 18.14
CA HIS A 175 -9.39 3.32 17.43
C HIS A 175 -9.41 4.33 16.27
N ALA A 176 -9.28 3.85 15.04
CA ALA A 176 -9.18 4.72 13.87
C ALA A 176 -10.53 5.37 13.54
N THR A 177 -10.59 6.70 13.62
CA THR A 177 -11.68 7.51 13.05
C THR A 177 -11.14 8.35 11.89
N VAL A 178 -11.97 8.68 10.90
CA VAL A 178 -11.54 9.45 9.72
C VAL A 178 -10.98 10.81 10.16
N GLU A 179 -11.64 11.48 11.10
CA GLU A 179 -11.21 12.77 11.64
C GLU A 179 -9.85 12.66 12.31
N GLU A 180 -9.62 11.62 13.12
CA GLU A 180 -8.34 11.43 13.81
C GLU A 180 -7.20 11.12 12.83
N LEU A 181 -7.44 10.26 11.84
CA LEU A 181 -6.44 9.91 10.84
C LEU A 181 -6.02 11.11 10.00
N ILE A 182 -6.95 11.99 9.67
CA ILE A 182 -6.66 13.22 8.92
C ILE A 182 -5.97 14.25 9.83
N HIS A 183 -6.53 14.53 11.01
CA HIS A 183 -6.02 15.57 11.91
C HIS A 183 -4.61 15.28 12.42
N LYS A 184 -4.27 14.00 12.65
CA LYS A 184 -2.94 13.56 13.06
C LYS A 184 -2.03 13.18 11.88
N GLU A 185 -2.44 13.48 10.66
CA GLU A 185 -1.68 13.25 9.41
C GLU A 185 -1.32 11.79 9.08
N TRP A 186 -1.97 10.79 9.68
CA TRP A 186 -1.83 9.37 9.31
C TRP A 186 -2.31 9.08 7.89
N VAL A 187 -3.24 9.90 7.40
CA VAL A 187 -3.63 9.98 5.99
C VAL A 187 -3.45 11.42 5.54
N SER A 188 -2.40 11.70 4.77
CA SER A 188 -2.04 13.07 4.42
C SER A 188 -1.32 13.17 3.07
N TRP A 189 -1.39 14.34 2.45
CA TRP A 189 -0.59 14.67 1.29
C TRP A 189 0.84 15.04 1.71
N LYS A 190 1.83 14.40 1.10
CA LYS A 190 3.25 14.72 1.27
C LYS A 190 3.84 15.15 -0.06
N ARG A 191 4.67 16.19 -0.07
CA ARG A 191 5.33 16.64 -1.30
C ARG A 191 6.25 15.55 -1.83
N SER A 192 6.26 15.34 -3.14
CA SER A 192 7.11 14.31 -3.77
C SER A 192 8.60 14.55 -3.56
N ASP A 193 9.02 15.78 -3.28
CA ASP A 193 10.41 16.19 -3.02
C ASP A 193 10.74 16.29 -1.51
N SER A 194 9.87 15.80 -0.63
CA SER A 194 10.08 15.83 0.83
C SER A 194 10.62 14.51 1.42
N PHE A 195 10.79 13.49 0.58
CA PHE A 195 11.30 12.18 0.99
C PHE A 195 12.82 12.22 1.18
N MET A 196 13.35 11.29 1.97
CA MET A 196 14.76 11.34 2.38
C MET A 196 15.69 10.97 1.22
N ALA A 197 16.51 11.93 0.78
CA ALA A 197 17.51 11.73 -0.27
C ALA A 197 18.53 10.61 0.04
N THR A 198 18.80 10.35 1.31
CA THR A 198 19.74 9.31 1.75
C THR A 198 19.13 7.91 1.82
N SER A 199 17.85 7.77 1.51
CA SER A 199 17.11 6.50 1.61
C SER A 199 16.72 6.00 0.23
N PHE A 200 16.80 4.69 0.02
CA PHE A 200 16.19 4.06 -1.15
C PHE A 200 14.70 3.80 -0.90
N TYR A 201 13.94 3.69 -1.98
CA TYR A 201 12.52 3.34 -1.95
C TYR A 201 12.20 2.25 -2.98
N ASN A 202 11.50 1.21 -2.54
CA ASN A 202 10.92 0.19 -3.42
C ASN A 202 9.41 0.36 -3.44
N LEU A 203 8.82 0.54 -4.60
CA LEU A 203 7.38 0.60 -4.78
C LEU A 203 6.87 -0.70 -5.40
N CYS A 204 5.76 -1.23 -4.90
CA CYS A 204 5.03 -2.34 -5.52
C CYS A 204 3.67 -1.83 -6.02
N LEU A 205 3.49 -1.87 -7.34
CA LEU A 205 2.32 -1.39 -8.06
C LEU A 205 1.48 -2.59 -8.52
N PRO A 206 0.35 -2.92 -7.86
CA PRO A 206 -0.49 -4.05 -8.26
C PRO A 206 -1.08 -3.86 -9.66
N GLN A 207 -0.84 -4.82 -10.55
CA GLN A 207 -1.31 -4.81 -11.93
C GLN A 207 -2.71 -5.42 -12.04
N PHE A 208 -3.67 -4.80 -11.36
CA PHE A 208 -5.08 -5.23 -11.35
C PHE A 208 -5.97 -4.13 -11.93
N SER A 209 -6.93 -4.54 -12.76
CA SER A 209 -7.98 -3.69 -13.32
C SER A 209 -9.30 -4.43 -13.18
N SER A 210 -10.27 -3.82 -12.49
CA SER A 210 -11.60 -4.42 -12.33
C SER A 210 -12.35 -4.41 -13.67
N ALA A 211 -13.13 -5.45 -13.94
CA ALA A 211 -13.98 -5.50 -15.14
C ALA A 211 -15.04 -4.37 -15.15
N SER A 212 -15.40 -3.82 -13.99
CA SER A 212 -16.31 -2.68 -13.84
C SER A 212 -15.71 -1.32 -14.22
N ASP A 213 -14.39 -1.24 -14.41
CA ASP A 213 -13.70 -0.02 -14.87
C ASP A 213 -13.50 0.03 -16.40
N ARG A 214 -14.03 -0.95 -17.14
CA ARG A 214 -13.99 -1.03 -18.62
C ARG A 214 -15.29 -0.56 -19.28
#